data_AF-A0A660S6N7-F1
#
_entry.id   AF-A0A660S6N7-F1
#
_cell.length_a   1.000
_cell.length_b   1.000
_cell.length_c   1.000
_cell.angle_alpha   90.00
_cell.angle_beta   90.00
_cell.angle_gamma   90.00
#
_symmetry.space_group_name_H-M   'P 1'
#
loop_
_entity.id
_entity.type
_entity.pdbx_description
1 polymer ?
#
loop_
_entity_poly.entity_id
_entity_poly.type
_entity_poly.pdbx_seq_one_letter_code
_entity_poly.pdbx_strand_id
1 'polypeptide(L)'
;MKKDRLKKHVIDYSGITIGALLYGIGYSWFLIPFKIAPGGVGGLSQILYFKLHIPAGISMLIFNIPLFFIGIKYLGKSFGIKTLYAIVVGSIFTDIFAISNLMK
;
A
#
# COMPACT_ATOMS: atom_id res chain seq x y z
N MET A 1 -25.98 -10.43 18.27
CA MET A 1 -25.15 -9.24 18.60
C MET A 1 -23.63 -9.47 18.55
N LYS A 2 -23.00 -10.43 19.26
CA LYS A 2 -21.53 -10.68 19.11
C LYS A 2 -21.14 -11.36 17.78
N LYS A 3 -21.97 -12.29 17.29
CA LYS A 3 -21.72 -13.07 16.06
C LYS A 3 -21.67 -12.21 14.79
N ASP A 4 -22.48 -11.15 14.75
CA ASP A 4 -22.58 -10.23 13.60
C ASP A 4 -21.34 -9.34 13.46
N ARG A 5 -20.71 -8.94 14.58
CA ARG A 5 -19.46 -8.17 14.56
C ARG A 5 -18.27 -9.01 14.08
N LEU A 6 -18.21 -10.27 14.50
CA LEU A 6 -17.18 -11.22 14.09
C LEU A 6 -17.24 -11.48 12.58
N LYS A 7 -18.44 -11.73 12.05
CA LYS A 7 -18.66 -11.92 10.60
C LYS A 7 -18.21 -10.69 9.80
N LYS A 8 -18.48 -9.48 10.32
CA LYS A 8 -18.09 -8.22 9.66
C LYS A 8 -16.57 -8.03 9.63
N HIS A 9 -15.86 -8.32 10.73
CA HIS A 9 -14.40 -8.27 10.73
C HIS A 9 -13.77 -9.29 9.78
N VAL A 10 -14.29 -10.52 9.74
CA VAL A 10 -13.79 -11.55 8.82
C VAL A 10 -13.96 -11.10 7.37
N ILE A 11 -15.13 -10.53 7.01
CA ILE A 11 -15.37 -10.00 5.66
C ILE A 11 -14.41 -8.85 5.35
N ASP A 12 -14.25 -7.89 6.25
CA ASP A 12 -13.35 -6.74 6.05
C ASP A 12 -11.90 -7.19 5.80
N TYR A 13 -11.36 -8.06 6.67
CA TYR A 13 -9.97 -8.52 6.53
C TYR A 13 -9.79 -9.42 5.31
N SER A 14 -10.75 -10.31 5.01
CA SER A 14 -10.68 -11.15 3.81
C SER A 14 -10.69 -10.31 2.52
N GLY A 15 -11.52 -9.26 2.47
CA GLY A 15 -11.53 -8.32 1.35
C GLY A 15 -10.19 -7.56 1.22
N ILE A 16 -9.59 -7.14 2.33
CA ILE A 16 -8.26 -6.52 2.33
C ILE A 16 -7.20 -7.51 1.81
N THR A 17 -7.23 -8.77 2.26
CA THR A 17 -6.27 -9.79 1.81
C THR A 17 -6.40 -10.06 0.31
N ILE A 18 -7.62 -10.21 -0.22
CA ILE A 18 -7.85 -10.41 -1.66
C ILE A 18 -7.37 -9.20 -2.45
N GLY A 19 -7.70 -7.98 -1.99
CA GLY A 19 -7.21 -6.75 -2.62
C GLY A 19 -5.68 -6.63 -2.58
N ALA A 20 -5.06 -7.01 -1.47
CA ALA A 20 -3.61 -7.02 -1.31
C ALA A 20 -2.93 -8.06 -2.22
N LEU A 21 -3.57 -9.21 -2.46
CA LEU A 21 -3.08 -10.22 -3.38
C LEU A 21 -3.09 -9.71 -4.83
N LEU A 22 -4.21 -9.11 -5.26
CA LEU A 22 -4.31 -8.48 -6.57
C LEU A 22 -3.30 -7.33 -6.72
N TYR A 23 -3.13 -6.52 -5.67
CA TYR A 23 -2.13 -5.47 -5.62
C TYR A 23 -0.71 -6.04 -5.77
N GLY A 24 -0.35 -7.09 -5.01
CA GLY A 24 0.98 -7.70 -5.07
C GLY A 24 1.33 -8.25 -6.45
N ILE A 25 0.37 -8.90 -7.11
CA ILE A 25 0.55 -9.38 -8.51
C ILE A 25 0.73 -8.20 -9.46
N GLY A 26 -0.17 -7.21 -9.39
CA GLY A 26 -0.11 -6.01 -10.24
C GLY A 26 1.20 -5.23 -10.05
N TYR A 27 1.62 -5.07 -8.80
CA TYR A 27 2.83 -4.35 -8.45
C TYR A 27 4.08 -5.08 -8.96
N SER A 28 4.17 -6.38 -8.69
CA SER A 28 5.34 -7.19 -9.02
C SER A 28 5.52 -7.44 -10.50
N TRP A 29 4.43 -7.70 -11.22
CA TRP A 29 4.47 -8.11 -12.63
C TRP A 29 4.36 -6.95 -13.60
N PHE A 30 3.83 -5.80 -13.16
CA PHE A 30 3.66 -4.64 -14.03
C PHE A 30 4.46 -3.43 -13.53
N LEU A 31 4.22 -2.95 -12.30
CA LEU A 31 4.81 -1.67 -11.87
C LEU A 31 6.33 -1.73 -11.76
N ILE A 32 6.88 -2.78 -11.15
CA ILE A 32 8.33 -2.96 -11.01
C ILE A 32 9.04 -3.10 -12.37
N PRO A 33 8.70 -4.07 -13.25
CA PRO A 33 9.45 -4.28 -14.49
C PRO A 33 9.30 -3.13 -15.49
N PHE A 34 8.12 -2.49 -15.56
CA PHE A 34 7.89 -1.37 -16.47
C PHE A 34 8.27 0.00 -15.86
N LYS A 35 8.83 0.03 -14.64
CA LYS A 35 9.21 1.25 -13.90
C LYS A 35 8.08 2.27 -13.81
N ILE A 36 6.84 1.79 -13.70
CA ILE A 36 5.66 2.64 -13.64
C ILE A 36 5.46 3.08 -12.19
N ALA A 37 5.45 4.39 -12.01
CA ALA A 37 5.12 5.03 -10.74
C ALA A 37 3.74 4.56 -10.24
N PRO A 38 3.62 3.93 -9.05
CA PRO A 38 2.33 3.89 -8.40
C PRO A 38 1.84 5.34 -8.19
N GLY A 39 0.65 5.65 -8.67
CA GLY A 39 0.08 6.99 -8.58
C GLY A 39 -0.06 7.49 -7.13
N GLY A 40 -0.42 8.77 -6.97
CA GLY A 40 -0.54 9.41 -5.65
C GLY A 40 0.79 9.97 -5.14
N VAL A 41 1.04 9.86 -3.84
CA VAL A 41 2.22 10.48 -3.19
C VAL A 41 3.54 9.90 -3.70
N GLY A 42 3.59 8.60 -4.01
CA GLY A 42 4.77 7.95 -4.59
C GLY A 42 5.13 8.52 -5.97
N GLY A 43 4.15 8.64 -6.86
CA GLY A 43 4.33 9.26 -8.17
C GLY A 43 4.69 10.75 -8.09
N LEU A 44 4.06 11.51 -7.20
CA LEU A 44 4.44 12.91 -6.94
C LEU A 44 5.91 13.01 -6.52
N SER A 45 6.35 12.12 -5.64
CA SER A 45 7.73 12.08 -5.15
C SER A 45 8.73 11.72 -6.25
N GLN A 46 8.36 10.87 -7.21
CA GLN A 46 9.18 10.60 -8.38
C GLN A 46 9.27 11.80 -9.32
N ILE A 47 8.19 12.55 -9.54
CA ILE A 47 8.22 13.79 -10.34
C ILE A 47 9.17 14.82 -9.70
N LEU A 48 9.08 14.98 -8.37
CA LEU A 48 9.98 15.84 -7.59
C LEU A 48 11.43 15.38 -7.68
N TYR A 49 11.69 14.08 -7.63
CA TYR A 49 13.02 13.52 -7.82
C TYR A 49 13.60 13.85 -9.20
N PHE A 50 12.85 13.62 -10.27
CA PHE A 50 13.34 13.86 -11.63
C PHE A 50 13.47 15.35 -11.98
N LYS A 51 12.65 16.25 -11.42
CA LYS A 51 12.74 17.69 -11.69
C LYS A 51 13.67 18.46 -10.76
N LEU A 52 13.66 18.13 -9.48
CA LEU A 52 14.30 18.93 -8.42
C LEU A 52 15.46 18.20 -7.74
N HIS A 53 15.79 16.96 -8.16
CA HIS A 53 16.83 16.12 -7.57
C HIS A 53 16.64 15.89 -6.05
N ILE A 54 15.41 16.10 -5.54
CA ILE A 54 15.07 15.84 -4.14
C ILE A 54 14.89 14.33 -3.97
N PRO A 55 15.52 13.70 -2.97
CA PRO A 55 15.33 12.27 -2.72
C PRO A 55 13.83 11.91 -2.60
N ALA A 56 13.37 11.01 -3.47
CA ALA A 56 11.96 10.62 -3.53
C ALA A 56 11.43 10.14 -2.16
N GLY A 57 12.25 9.44 -1.38
CA GLY A 57 11.89 8.98 -0.03
C GLY A 57 11.57 10.13 0.93
N ILE A 58 12.30 11.24 0.87
CA ILE A 58 12.07 12.42 1.72
C ILE A 58 10.77 13.10 1.31
N SER A 59 10.56 13.34 0.02
CA SER A 59 9.31 13.90 -0.49
C SER A 59 8.11 13.04 -0.11
N MET A 60 8.25 11.72 -0.25
CA MET A 60 7.19 10.76 0.05
C MET A 60 6.83 10.78 1.53
N LEU A 61 7.81 10.90 2.43
CA LEU A 61 7.61 10.98 3.87
C LEU A 61 6.94 12.31 4.28
N ILE A 62 7.41 13.43 3.73
CA ILE A 62 6.84 14.77 3.97
C ILE A 62 5.36 14.82 3.57
N PHE A 63 4.98 14.21 2.46
CA PHE A 63 3.57 14.17 2.03
C PHE A 63 2.75 13.12 2.77
N ASN A 64 3.30 11.94 3.09
CA ASN A 64 2.55 10.88 3.77
C ASN A 64 2.26 11.20 5.24
N ILE A 65 3.15 11.87 5.98
CA ILE A 65 2.90 12.24 7.38
C ILE A 65 1.57 13.01 7.56
N PRO A 66 1.36 14.17 6.91
CA PRO A 66 0.13 14.94 7.07
C PRO A 66 -1.08 14.15 6.56
N LEU A 67 -0.94 13.43 5.44
CA LEU A 67 -2.02 12.60 4.90
C LEU A 67 -2.44 11.49 5.87
N PHE A 68 -1.48 10.88 6.56
CA PHE A 68 -1.72 9.84 7.56
C PHE A 68 -2.44 10.40 8.79
N PHE A 69 -2.02 11.56 9.29
CA PHE A 69 -2.72 12.24 10.39
C PHE A 69 -4.14 12.65 10.01
N ILE A 70 -4.34 13.19 8.81
CA ILE A 70 -5.68 13.47 8.26
C ILE A 70 -6.49 12.18 8.17
N GLY A 71 -5.92 11.12 7.61
CA GLY A 71 -6.57 9.81 7.48
C GLY A 71 -7.05 9.26 8.83
N ILE A 72 -6.21 9.29 9.86
CA ILE A 72 -6.60 8.85 11.22
C ILE A 72 -7.68 9.77 11.81
N LYS A 73 -7.57 11.09 11.60
CA LYS A 73 -8.53 12.07 12.14
C LYS A 73 -9.93 11.91 11.54
N TYR A 74 -10.03 11.68 10.24
CA TYR A 74 -11.32 11.60 9.53
C TYR A 74 -11.89 10.17 9.45
N LEU A 75 -11.05 9.15 9.28
CA LEU A 75 -11.48 7.75 9.09
C LEU A 75 -11.40 6.92 10.38
N GLY A 76 -10.75 7.46 11.43
CA GLY A 76 -10.64 6.85 12.75
C GLY A 76 -9.49 5.84 12.89
N LYS A 77 -9.21 5.43 14.13
CA LYS A 77 -8.09 4.52 14.46
C LYS A 77 -8.21 3.14 13.79
N SER A 78 -9.43 2.66 13.53
CA SER A 78 -9.69 1.39 12.85
C SER A 78 -9.15 1.41 11.41
N PHE A 79 -9.20 2.55 10.73
CA PHE A 79 -8.61 2.71 9.41
C PHE A 79 -7.09 2.51 9.46
N GLY A 80 -6.39 3.18 10.38
CA GLY A 80 -4.93 3.06 10.51
C GLY A 80 -4.47 1.62 10.73
N ILE A 81 -5.18 0.84 11.56
CA ILE A 81 -4.87 -0.59 11.79
C ILE A 81 -5.08 -1.41 10.52
N LYS A 82 -6.20 -1.19 9.81
CA LYS A 82 -6.49 -1.88 8.54
C LYS A 82 -5.49 -1.51 7.45
N THR A 83 -5.07 -0.24 7.37
CA THR A 83 -4.02 0.23 6.46
C THR A 83 -2.69 -0.45 6.75
N LEU A 84 -2.29 -0.53 8.03
CA LEU A 84 -1.07 -1.23 8.41
C LEU A 84 -1.11 -2.71 8.02
N TYR A 85 -2.25 -3.36 8.30
CA TYR A 85 -2.46 -4.75 7.88
C TYR A 85 -2.37 -4.91 6.34
N ALA A 86 -3.01 -4.04 5.58
CA ALA A 86 -2.96 -4.05 4.12
C ALA A 86 -1.53 -3.87 3.58
N ILE A 87 -0.75 -2.96 4.19
CA ILE A 87 0.66 -2.73 3.83
C ILE A 87 1.47 -4.00 4.08
N VAL A 88 1.37 -4.61 5.27
CA VAL A 88 2.15 -5.81 5.61
C VAL A 88 1.81 -6.97 4.68
N VAL A 89 0.52 -7.26 4.50
CA VAL A 89 0.08 -8.37 3.63
C VAL A 89 0.41 -8.11 2.16
N GLY A 90 0.22 -6.86 1.70
CA GLY A 90 0.56 -6.45 0.34
C GLY A 90 2.05 -6.54 0.06
N SER A 91 2.91 -6.18 1.02
CA SER A 91 4.36 -6.36 0.92
C SER A 91 4.74 -7.83 0.82
N ILE A 92 4.19 -8.68 1.68
CA ILE A 92 4.44 -10.14 1.62
C ILE A 92 4.05 -10.71 0.26
N PHE A 93 2.86 -10.37 -0.26
CA PHE A 93 2.43 -10.86 -1.56
C PHE A 93 3.27 -10.29 -2.70
N THR A 94 3.66 -9.02 -2.63
CA THR A 94 4.60 -8.42 -3.60
C THR A 94 5.90 -9.21 -3.65
N ASP A 95 6.51 -9.52 -2.51
CA ASP A 95 7.77 -10.26 -2.47
C ASP A 95 7.61 -11.72 -2.94
N ILE A 96 6.49 -12.37 -2.62
CA ILE A 96 6.19 -13.73 -3.09
C ILE A 96 6.01 -13.78 -4.60
N PHE A 97 5.30 -12.82 -5.18
CA PHE A 97 5.02 -12.77 -6.62
C PHE A 97 6.12 -12.05 -7.42
N ALA A 98 7.14 -11.48 -6.77
CA ALA A 98 8.28 -10.89 -7.44
C ALA A 98 8.93 -11.91 -8.37
N ILE A 99 9.02 -11.56 -9.66
CA ILE A 99 9.57 -12.43 -10.72
C ILE A 99 10.99 -12.90 -10.38
N SER A 100 11.77 -12.07 -9.67
CA SER A 100 13.12 -12.42 -9.17
C SER A 100 13.14 -13.59 -8.19
N ASN A 101 12.06 -13.81 -7.42
CA ASN A 101 11.91 -14.94 -6.51
C ASN A 101 11.27 -16.16 -7.20
N LEU A 102 10.52 -15.95 -8.29
CA LEU A 102 9.88 -17.02 -9.06
C LEU A 102 10.81 -17.68 -10.09
N MET A 103 11.84 -16.96 -10.57
CA MET A 103 12.81 -17.42 -11.57
C MET A 103 14.14 -17.95 -10.95
N LYS A 104 14.21 -18.07 -9.62
CA LYS A 104 15.24 -18.86 -8.94
C LYS A 104 14.83 -20.33 -8.89
#